data_AF-A0A125UY17-F1
#
_entry.id   AF-A0A125UY17-F1
#
_cell.length_a   1.000
_cell.length_b   1.000
_cell.length_c   1.000
_cell.angle_alpha   90.00
_cell.angle_beta   90.00
_cell.angle_gamma   90.00
#
_symmetry.space_group_name_H-M   'P 1'
#
loop_
_entity.id
_entity.type
_entity.pdbx_description
1 polymer ?
#
loop_
_entity_poly.entity_id
_entity_poly.type
_entity_poly.pdbx_seq_one_letter_code
_entity_poly.pdbx_strand_id
1 'polypeptide(L)'
;MSCTEKIFIRVGHNIYIQLIDGYDETFVLKPYETLNQKLEPHFVYMAGVKRIVNLPDIINNKKIKKKIVLDTTEGIVVCSNLRYKKIINKVLSHYSTGLIIRHTGQFINGIPVGNNVLYFIEIITKNGENSFITISKNPESSLLEGKLKFDTEQLKMENGTLHIKNVIEKALEDGVIDWQNFKIHSQLETFEHYEEYEEIDLTDQKMISWFDYHIKARIYTYLKNRETRKINNDYIKKSKK
;
A
#
# COMPACT_ATOMS: atom_id res chain seq x y z
N MET A 1 -19.46 -10.11 13.53
CA MET A 1 -18.01 -10.38 13.37
C MET A 1 -17.80 -10.68 11.90
N SER A 2 -17.58 -9.63 11.09
CA SER A 2 -17.44 -9.75 9.64
C SER A 2 -16.16 -10.53 9.32
N CYS A 3 -16.28 -11.54 8.47
CA CYS A 3 -15.16 -12.35 8.04
C CYS A 3 -14.44 -11.61 6.92
N THR A 4 -13.34 -10.93 7.23
CA THR A 4 -12.54 -10.22 6.23
C THR A 4 -11.58 -11.19 5.56
N GLU A 5 -12.00 -11.73 4.42
CA GLU A 5 -11.11 -12.47 3.53
C GLU A 5 -10.06 -11.50 2.96
N LYS A 6 -8.78 -11.83 3.13
CA LYS A 6 -7.69 -10.99 2.67
C LYS A 6 -7.04 -11.62 1.44
N ILE A 7 -6.70 -10.78 0.46
CA ILE A 7 -5.97 -11.23 -0.72
C ILE A 7 -4.53 -10.79 -0.64
N PHE A 8 -3.62 -11.71 -0.92
CA PHE A 8 -2.19 -11.48 -0.98
C PHE A 8 -1.62 -11.96 -2.31
N ILE A 9 -0.55 -11.31 -2.74
CA ILE A 9 0.39 -11.89 -3.69
C ILE A 9 1.60 -12.42 -2.93
N ARG A 10 1.87 -13.72 -3.09
CA ARG A 10 3.09 -14.32 -2.60
C ARG A 10 4.19 -14.20 -3.64
N VAL A 11 5.28 -13.56 -3.25
CA VAL A 11 6.49 -13.37 -4.05
C VAL A 11 7.57 -14.33 -3.56
N GLY A 12 8.16 -15.08 -4.49
CA GLY A 12 9.10 -16.15 -4.18
C GLY A 12 8.44 -17.25 -3.32
N HIS A 13 9.11 -17.63 -2.23
CA HIS A 13 8.65 -18.68 -1.32
C HIS A 13 8.08 -18.15 -0.01
N ASN A 14 8.45 -16.93 0.35
CA ASN A 14 8.43 -16.48 1.74
C ASN A 14 7.87 -15.08 1.97
N ILE A 15 7.68 -14.26 0.93
CA ILE A 15 7.15 -12.89 1.07
C ILE A 15 5.68 -12.88 0.67
N TYR A 16 4.82 -12.34 1.53
CA TYR A 16 3.40 -12.13 1.27
C TYR A 16 3.12 -10.63 1.28
N ILE A 17 2.70 -10.10 0.14
CA ILE A 17 2.29 -8.69 0.00
C ILE A 17 0.77 -8.66 0.00
N GLN A 18 0.20 -7.90 0.92
CA GLN A 18 -1.24 -7.70 1.01
C GLN A 18 -1.73 -6.86 -0.16
N LEU A 19 -2.71 -7.37 -0.90
CA LEU A 19 -3.35 -6.63 -1.98
C LEU A 19 -4.66 -5.99 -1.52
N ILE A 20 -5.45 -6.72 -0.73
CA ILE A 20 -6.78 -6.31 -0.26
C ILE A 20 -6.91 -6.70 1.22
N ASP A 21 -7.51 -5.81 2.02
CA ASP A 21 -7.78 -6.06 3.44
C ASP A 21 -9.27 -6.22 3.72
N GLY A 22 -9.80 -7.39 3.39
CA GLY A 22 -11.21 -7.66 3.59
C GLY A 22 -12.08 -7.20 2.44
N TYR A 23 -13.31 -7.68 2.49
CA TYR A 23 -14.40 -7.27 1.63
C TYR A 23 -15.54 -6.81 2.52
N ASP A 24 -16.25 -5.77 2.09
CA ASP A 24 -17.48 -5.34 2.76
C ASP A 24 -18.59 -6.39 2.61
N GLU A 25 -18.53 -7.21 1.55
CA GLU A 25 -19.48 -8.29 1.26
C GLU A 25 -18.74 -9.61 0.97
N THR A 26 -19.32 -10.75 1.38
CA THR A 26 -18.75 -12.07 1.08
C THR A 26 -18.98 -12.41 -0.39
N PHE A 27 -17.92 -12.62 -1.16
CA PHE A 27 -18.01 -12.95 -2.58
C PHE A 27 -18.11 -14.46 -2.79
N VAL A 28 -19.27 -14.94 -3.23
CA VAL A 28 -19.43 -16.33 -3.70
C VAL A 28 -19.21 -16.37 -5.20
N LEU A 29 -18.04 -16.83 -5.64
CA LEU A 29 -17.74 -17.03 -7.06
C LEU A 29 -18.23 -18.40 -7.52
N LYS A 30 -19.06 -18.45 -8.57
CA LYS A 30 -19.37 -19.71 -9.24
C LYS A 30 -18.15 -20.24 -10.02
N PRO A 31 -18.09 -21.54 -10.36
CA PRO A 31 -16.92 -22.16 -11.01
C PRO A 31 -16.44 -21.51 -12.32
N TYR A 32 -17.28 -20.72 -12.98
CA TYR A 32 -16.99 -20.06 -14.26
C TYR A 32 -16.95 -18.53 -14.16
N GLU A 33 -17.18 -17.98 -12.96
CA GLU A 33 -17.16 -16.54 -12.75
C GLU A 33 -15.73 -16.08 -12.49
N THR A 34 -15.37 -14.94 -13.10
CA THR A 34 -14.08 -14.30 -12.89
C THR A 34 -14.30 -13.03 -12.08
N LEU A 35 -13.59 -12.90 -10.96
CA LEU A 35 -13.55 -11.65 -10.20
C LEU A 35 -12.52 -10.72 -10.81
N ASN A 36 -12.99 -9.64 -11.44
CA ASN A 36 -12.13 -8.53 -11.85
C ASN A 36 -12.25 -7.42 -10.81
N GLN A 37 -11.25 -7.32 -9.94
CA GLN A 37 -11.20 -6.28 -8.92
C GLN A 37 -10.07 -5.30 -9.19
N LYS A 38 -10.40 -4.01 -9.23
CA LYS A 38 -9.42 -2.95 -9.27
C LYS A 38 -8.83 -2.78 -7.86
N LEU A 39 -7.50 -2.71 -7.77
CA LEU A 39 -6.84 -2.44 -6.50
C LEU A 39 -7.19 -1.03 -6.02
N GLU A 40 -7.47 -0.92 -4.73
CA GLU A 40 -7.70 0.35 -4.06
C GLU A 40 -6.44 1.23 -4.05
N PRO A 41 -6.60 2.55 -3.94
CA PRO A 41 -5.47 3.45 -3.73
C PRO A 41 -4.74 3.06 -2.45
N HIS A 42 -3.42 3.26 -2.46
CA HIS A 42 -2.55 3.01 -1.32
C HIS A 42 -1.52 4.13 -1.27
N PHE A 43 -1.07 4.47 -0.06
CA PHE A 43 0.05 5.40 0.13
C PHE A 43 1.39 4.68 0.05
N VAL A 44 1.48 3.54 0.75
CA VAL A 44 2.75 2.84 0.91
C VAL A 44 2.52 1.36 1.20
N TYR A 45 3.53 0.55 0.92
CA TYR A 45 3.66 -0.81 1.42
C TYR A 45 4.74 -0.87 2.49
N MET A 46 4.46 -1.50 3.63
CA MET A 46 5.38 -1.55 4.76
C MET A 46 5.69 -2.98 5.19
N ALA A 47 6.96 -3.23 5.52
CA ALA A 47 7.40 -4.43 6.24
C ALA A 47 7.81 -4.03 7.66
N GLY A 48 6.88 -4.14 8.60
CA GLY A 48 7.07 -3.59 9.94
C GLY A 48 7.20 -2.06 9.87
N VAL A 49 8.31 -1.52 10.37
CA VAL A 49 8.60 -0.07 10.36
C VAL A 49 9.42 0.38 9.15
N LYS A 50 9.56 -0.46 8.12
CA LYS A 50 10.30 -0.12 6.90
C LYS A 50 9.37 0.04 5.71
N ARG A 51 9.59 1.09 4.93
CA ARG A 51 8.88 1.36 3.68
C ARG A 51 9.47 0.54 2.54
N ILE A 52 8.63 -0.20 1.83
CA ILE A 52 9.04 -0.94 0.63
C ILE A 52 9.12 0.03 -0.55
N VAL A 53 10.26 0.06 -1.22
CA VAL A 53 10.46 0.77 -2.50
C VAL A 53 10.53 -0.21 -3.67
N ASN A 54 10.40 0.31 -4.89
CA ASN A 54 10.55 -0.44 -6.15
C ASN A 54 9.70 -1.73 -6.23
N LEU A 55 8.56 -1.74 -5.55
CA LEU A 55 7.61 -2.85 -5.61
C LEU A 55 7.18 -3.21 -7.05
N PRO A 56 6.93 -2.25 -7.96
CA PRO A 56 6.61 -2.55 -9.35
C PRO A 56 7.66 -3.44 -10.04
N ASP A 57 8.95 -3.22 -9.76
CA ASP A 57 10.04 -3.99 -10.38
C ASP A 57 10.00 -5.45 -9.96
N ILE A 58 9.72 -5.72 -8.69
CA ILE A 58 9.53 -7.08 -8.17
C ILE A 58 8.31 -7.73 -8.82
N ILE A 59 7.18 -7.00 -8.88
CA ILE A 59 5.91 -7.50 -9.43
C ILE A 59 6.05 -7.78 -10.92
N ASN A 60 6.83 -7.00 -11.66
CA ASN A 60 7.07 -7.15 -13.09
C ASN A 60 8.20 -8.14 -13.42
N ASN A 61 9.07 -8.48 -12.46
CA ASN A 61 10.20 -9.38 -12.69
C ASN A 61 9.76 -10.83 -12.97
N LYS A 62 9.81 -11.26 -14.24
CA LYS A 62 9.37 -12.60 -14.67
C LYS A 62 10.15 -13.76 -14.04
N LYS A 63 11.37 -13.54 -13.53
CA LYS A 63 12.17 -14.58 -12.87
C LYS A 63 11.66 -14.92 -11.47
N ILE A 64 10.92 -14.00 -10.84
CA ILE A 64 10.40 -14.18 -9.49
C ILE A 64 9.02 -14.82 -9.56
N LYS A 65 8.90 -16.01 -8.98
CA LYS A 65 7.63 -16.74 -8.92
C LYS A 65 6.60 -15.96 -8.09
N LYS A 66 5.41 -15.74 -8.66
CA LYS A 66 4.28 -15.08 -8.00
C LYS A 66 3.09 -16.02 -7.92
N LYS A 67 2.32 -15.94 -6.82
CA LYS A 67 1.05 -16.66 -6.67
C LYS A 67 0.04 -15.80 -5.91
N ILE A 68 -1.21 -15.79 -6.36
CA ILE A 68 -2.31 -15.26 -5.54
C ILE A 68 -2.59 -16.23 -4.40
N VAL A 69 -2.79 -15.65 -3.21
CA VAL A 69 -3.04 -16.35 -1.96
C VAL A 69 -4.19 -15.66 -1.25
N LEU A 70 -5.22 -16.43 -0.91
CA LEU A 70 -6.37 -15.98 -0.15
C LEU A 70 -6.15 -16.41 1.30
N ASP A 71 -6.26 -15.48 2.25
CA ASP A 71 -6.31 -15.80 3.68
C ASP A 71 -7.78 -15.74 4.11
N THR A 72 -8.38 -16.91 4.22
CA THR A 72 -9.80 -17.08 4.55
C THR A 72 -9.99 -17.42 6.03
N THR A 73 -11.23 -17.49 6.48
CA THR A 73 -11.57 -17.98 7.83
C THR A 73 -11.05 -19.39 8.09
N GLU A 74 -11.10 -20.25 7.09
CA GLU A 74 -10.64 -21.64 7.11
C GLU A 74 -9.10 -21.77 6.93
N GLY A 75 -8.45 -20.70 6.47
CA GLY A 75 -7.00 -20.58 6.33
C GLY A 75 -6.53 -20.19 4.93
N ILE A 76 -5.23 -20.38 4.67
CA ILE A 76 -4.64 -20.04 3.37
C ILE A 76 -5.13 -20.97 2.26
N VAL A 77 -5.66 -20.37 1.19
CA VAL A 77 -5.86 -21.01 -0.11
C VAL A 77 -4.90 -20.38 -1.11
N VAL A 78 -3.95 -21.16 -1.62
CA VAL A 78 -3.20 -20.80 -2.83
C VAL A 78 -3.96 -21.41 -3.98
N CYS A 79 -4.22 -20.68 -5.08
CA CYS A 79 -5.09 -21.09 -6.21
C CYS A 79 -4.58 -22.30 -7.04
N SER A 80 -4.03 -23.33 -6.39
CA SER A 80 -3.55 -24.60 -6.95
C SER A 80 -3.28 -25.67 -5.87
N ASN A 81 -3.27 -25.36 -4.56
CA ASN A 81 -3.01 -26.33 -3.49
C ASN A 81 -3.73 -25.93 -2.20
N LEU A 82 -4.56 -26.83 -1.66
CA LEU A 82 -5.26 -26.67 -0.39
C LEU A 82 -4.33 -27.10 0.77
N ARG A 83 -3.70 -26.14 1.44
CA ARG A 83 -2.99 -26.39 2.71
C ARG A 83 -3.29 -25.25 3.68
N TYR A 84 -4.01 -25.57 4.74
CA TYR A 84 -4.59 -24.60 5.66
C TYR A 84 -3.68 -24.27 6.84
N LYS A 85 -3.28 -22.99 6.93
CA LYS A 85 -2.92 -22.20 8.13
C LYS A 85 -3.00 -20.72 7.73
N LYS A 86 -3.48 -19.80 8.58
CA LYS A 86 -3.52 -18.35 8.27
C LYS A 86 -2.13 -17.74 8.01
N ILE A 87 -2.03 -16.66 7.21
CA ILE A 87 -0.74 -16.02 6.89
C ILE A 87 -0.09 -15.46 8.13
N ILE A 88 -0.88 -14.80 8.98
CA ILE A 88 -0.36 -14.23 10.23
C ILE A 88 0.29 -15.32 11.10
N ASN A 89 -0.32 -16.50 11.19
CA ASN A 89 0.25 -17.63 11.92
C ASN A 89 1.56 -18.10 11.31
N LYS A 90 1.67 -18.06 9.98
CA LYS A 90 2.90 -18.44 9.26
C LYS A 90 4.03 -17.46 9.49
N VAL A 91 3.73 -16.16 9.54
CA VAL A 91 4.70 -15.10 9.85
C VAL A 91 5.19 -15.24 11.29
N LEU A 92 4.28 -15.38 12.25
CA LEU A 92 4.61 -15.53 13.67
C LEU A 92 5.36 -16.83 14.00
N SER A 93 5.19 -17.88 13.21
CA SER A 93 5.81 -19.19 13.45
C SER A 93 7.05 -19.48 12.61
N HIS A 94 7.44 -18.58 11.70
CA HIS A 94 8.52 -18.84 10.75
C HIS A 94 9.31 -17.56 10.43
N TYR A 95 10.49 -17.41 11.06
CA TYR A 95 11.31 -16.17 11.03
C TYR A 95 11.73 -15.71 9.64
N SER A 96 11.78 -16.60 8.65
CA SER A 96 12.13 -16.23 7.27
C SER A 96 10.91 -15.86 6.41
N THR A 97 9.71 -15.76 6.98
CA THR A 97 8.49 -15.34 6.27
C THR A 97 8.28 -13.85 6.46
N GLY A 98 8.25 -13.10 5.35
CA GLY A 98 7.95 -11.67 5.34
C GLY A 98 6.47 -11.41 5.10
N LEU A 99 5.92 -10.45 5.84
CA LEU A 99 4.60 -9.88 5.62
C LEU A 99 4.77 -8.40 5.26
N ILE A 100 4.20 -8.02 4.12
CA ILE A 100 4.17 -6.64 3.65
C ILE A 100 2.71 -6.21 3.67
N ILE A 101 2.43 -5.18 4.46
CA ILE A 101 1.10 -4.64 4.70
C ILE A 101 0.92 -3.39 3.83
N ARG A 102 -0.27 -3.27 3.25
CA ARG A 102 -0.67 -2.10 2.45
C ARG A 102 -1.26 -1.05 3.39
N HIS A 103 -0.80 0.19 3.30
CA HIS A 103 -1.45 1.33 3.95
C HIS A 103 -2.37 1.99 2.93
N THR A 104 -3.67 1.97 3.23
CA THR A 104 -4.73 2.40 2.31
C THR A 104 -4.66 3.90 2.03
N GLY A 105 -4.93 4.25 0.78
CA GLY A 105 -5.19 5.62 0.36
C GLY A 105 -6.58 6.05 0.81
N GLN A 106 -7.03 7.18 0.30
CA GLN A 106 -8.35 7.72 0.59
C GLN A 106 -9.23 7.67 -0.65
N PHE A 107 -10.53 7.58 -0.44
CA PHE A 107 -11.52 7.86 -1.47
C PHE A 107 -12.20 9.17 -1.15
N ILE A 108 -12.26 10.07 -2.11
CA ILE A 108 -12.84 11.39 -1.93
C ILE A 108 -13.86 11.57 -3.04
N ASN A 109 -15.13 11.66 -2.68
CA ASN A 109 -16.26 11.64 -3.62
C ASN A 109 -16.19 10.47 -4.63
N GLY A 110 -15.75 9.30 -4.17
CA GLY A 110 -15.61 8.09 -5.00
C GLY A 110 -14.33 8.02 -5.85
N ILE A 111 -13.47 9.04 -5.80
CA ILE A 111 -12.21 9.07 -6.56
C ILE A 111 -11.07 8.52 -5.72
N PRO A 112 -10.28 7.58 -6.25
CA PRO A 112 -9.16 7.01 -5.53
C PRO A 112 -8.01 8.02 -5.46
N VAL A 113 -7.62 8.37 -4.24
CA VAL A 113 -6.50 9.26 -3.95
C VAL A 113 -5.42 8.46 -3.24
N GLY A 114 -4.32 8.19 -3.93
CA GLY A 114 -3.23 7.34 -3.46
C GLY A 114 -1.86 7.97 -3.66
N ASN A 115 -0.83 7.13 -3.62
CA ASN A 115 0.58 7.54 -3.64
C ASN A 115 1.06 8.31 -4.87
N ASN A 116 0.27 8.37 -5.93
CA ASN A 116 0.59 9.10 -7.16
C ASN A 116 0.04 10.54 -7.16
N VAL A 117 -0.79 10.92 -6.18
CA VAL A 117 -1.44 12.24 -6.10
C VAL A 117 -0.79 13.06 -4.99
N LEU A 118 -0.31 14.26 -5.31
CA LEU A 118 0.26 15.22 -4.36
C LEU A 118 -0.79 16.16 -3.79
N TYR A 119 -1.67 16.66 -4.65
CA TYR A 119 -2.81 17.48 -4.28
C TYR A 119 -4.05 17.03 -5.02
N PHE A 120 -5.21 17.26 -4.41
CA PHE A 120 -6.47 17.20 -5.12
C PHE A 120 -7.29 18.45 -4.83
N ILE A 121 -8.05 18.88 -5.83
CA ILE A 121 -8.81 20.11 -5.83
C ILE A 121 -10.26 19.71 -6.12
N GLU A 122 -11.13 19.90 -5.13
CA GLU A 122 -12.57 19.79 -5.32
C GLU A 122 -13.06 21.08 -5.96
N ILE A 123 -13.90 20.97 -6.99
CA ILE A 123 -14.35 22.11 -7.78
C ILE A 123 -15.87 22.06 -7.89
N ILE A 124 -16.52 23.19 -7.65
CA ILE A 124 -17.93 23.40 -7.97
C ILE A 124 -17.96 24.32 -9.19
N THR A 125 -18.48 23.82 -10.32
CA THR A 125 -18.63 24.63 -11.54
C THR A 125 -19.80 25.61 -11.40
N LYS A 126 -19.89 26.61 -12.28
CA LYS A 126 -21.05 27.53 -12.33
C LYS A 126 -22.41 26.85 -12.47
N ASN A 127 -22.44 25.65 -13.04
CA ASN A 127 -23.66 24.86 -13.19
C ASN A 127 -24.02 24.06 -11.93
N GLY A 128 -23.24 24.20 -10.85
CA GLY A 128 -23.41 23.44 -9.60
C GLY A 128 -22.88 22.01 -9.66
N GLU A 129 -22.17 21.63 -10.73
CA GLU A 129 -21.60 20.28 -10.86
C GLU A 129 -20.30 20.17 -10.04
N ASN A 130 -20.19 19.09 -9.27
CA ASN A 130 -18.97 18.74 -8.56
C ASN A 130 -18.00 18.05 -9.53
N SER A 131 -16.80 18.60 -9.64
CA SER A 131 -15.69 18.01 -10.37
C SER A 131 -14.43 18.01 -9.50
N PHE A 132 -13.39 17.34 -9.98
CA PHE A 132 -12.15 17.21 -9.24
C PHE A 132 -10.96 17.24 -10.20
N ILE A 133 -9.85 17.79 -9.73
CA ILE A 133 -8.57 17.76 -10.43
C ILE A 133 -7.50 17.27 -9.47
N THR A 134 -6.59 16.44 -9.96
CA THR A 134 -5.45 15.94 -9.19
C THR A 134 -4.15 16.49 -9.75
N ILE A 135 -3.24 16.89 -8.87
CA ILE A 135 -1.85 17.20 -9.19
C ILE A 135 -1.02 15.99 -8.73
N SER A 136 -0.22 15.41 -9.62
CA SER A 136 0.57 14.21 -9.32
C SER A 136 1.83 14.54 -8.51
N LYS A 137 2.50 13.50 -7.95
CA LYS A 137 3.83 13.65 -7.32
C LYS A 137 4.93 14.10 -8.27
N ASN A 138 4.77 13.79 -9.56
CA ASN A 138 5.62 14.27 -10.63
C ASN A 138 4.80 15.24 -11.47
N PRO A 139 4.49 16.43 -10.93
CA PRO A 139 3.50 17.33 -11.51
C PRO A 139 3.96 17.80 -12.89
N GLU A 140 3.01 17.86 -13.82
CA GLU A 140 3.20 18.62 -15.05
C GLU A 140 3.27 20.12 -14.69
N SER A 141 4.08 20.88 -15.43
CA SER A 141 4.15 22.33 -15.25
C SER A 141 2.85 23.05 -15.63
N SER A 142 1.92 22.35 -16.27
CA SER A 142 0.61 22.89 -16.60
C SER A 142 -0.51 21.86 -16.57
N LEU A 143 -1.72 22.30 -16.19
CA LEU A 143 -2.95 21.53 -16.27
C LEU A 143 -4.00 22.26 -17.11
N LEU A 144 -5.05 21.52 -17.51
CA LEU A 144 -6.17 22.02 -18.31
C LEU A 144 -5.70 22.71 -19.60
N GLU A 145 -4.85 22.02 -20.37
CA GLU A 145 -4.33 22.52 -21.66
C GLU A 145 -3.56 23.85 -21.52
N GLY A 146 -2.84 24.04 -20.41
CA GLY A 146 -2.00 25.23 -20.21
C GLY A 146 -2.68 26.37 -19.47
N LYS A 147 -3.95 26.23 -19.09
CA LYS A 147 -4.72 27.24 -18.36
C LYS A 147 -4.21 27.47 -16.94
N LEU A 148 -3.77 26.40 -16.27
CA LEU A 148 -3.17 26.48 -14.95
C LEU A 148 -1.70 26.13 -15.08
N LYS A 149 -0.80 27.07 -14.79
CA LYS A 149 0.65 26.85 -14.84
C LYS A 149 1.21 26.89 -13.44
N PHE A 150 1.89 25.82 -13.06
CA PHE A 150 2.45 25.66 -11.74
C PHE A 150 3.98 25.63 -11.82
N ASP A 151 4.62 26.34 -10.89
CA ASP A 151 5.98 26.03 -10.49
C ASP A 151 6.01 24.67 -9.78
N THR A 152 6.68 23.69 -10.39
CA THR A 152 6.76 22.30 -9.90
C THR A 152 7.58 22.15 -8.63
N GLU A 153 8.52 23.06 -8.38
CA GLU A 153 9.35 23.03 -7.17
C GLU A 153 8.56 23.56 -5.98
N GLN A 154 7.82 24.66 -6.15
CA GLN A 154 6.95 25.20 -5.10
C GLN A 154 5.84 24.22 -4.70
N LEU A 155 5.35 23.41 -5.63
CA LEU A 155 4.37 22.37 -5.32
C LEU A 155 4.88 21.35 -4.29
N LYS A 156 6.19 21.12 -4.19
CA LYS A 156 6.78 20.14 -3.25
C LYS A 156 7.18 20.74 -1.91
N MET A 157 7.05 22.06 -1.76
CA MET A 157 7.39 22.78 -0.53
C MET A 157 6.13 22.97 0.35
N GLU A 158 6.33 23.34 1.61
CA GLU A 158 5.24 23.60 2.57
C GLU A 158 4.22 24.65 2.06
N ASN A 159 4.67 25.59 1.22
CA ASN A 159 3.83 26.62 0.64
C ASN A 159 3.08 26.19 -0.64
N GLY A 160 3.16 24.93 -1.06
CA GLY A 160 2.56 24.46 -2.31
C GLY A 160 1.05 24.63 -2.38
N THR A 161 0.33 24.48 -1.25
CA THR A 161 -1.13 24.77 -1.19
C THR A 161 -1.43 26.24 -1.50
N LEU A 162 -0.62 27.17 -0.98
CA LEU A 162 -0.78 28.61 -1.21
C LEU A 162 -0.46 28.95 -2.68
N HIS A 163 0.57 28.34 -3.25
CA HIS A 163 0.90 28.49 -4.66
C HIS A 163 -0.25 28.05 -5.57
N ILE A 164 -0.84 26.87 -5.33
CA ILE A 164 -2.00 26.38 -6.09
C ILE A 164 -3.16 27.37 -5.99
N LYS A 165 -3.45 27.86 -4.79
CA LYS A 165 -4.50 28.85 -4.55
C LYS A 165 -4.28 30.11 -5.39
N ASN A 166 -3.06 30.68 -5.36
CA ASN A 166 -2.72 31.88 -6.12
C ASN A 166 -2.85 31.66 -7.64
N VAL A 167 -2.45 30.49 -8.15
CA VAL A 167 -2.57 30.15 -9.58
C VAL A 167 -4.04 30.06 -10.00
N ILE A 168 -4.89 29.46 -9.17
CA ILE A 168 -6.33 29.33 -9.45
C ILE A 168 -7.03 30.69 -9.37
N GLU A 169 -6.75 31.48 -8.31
CA GLU A 169 -7.34 32.81 -8.13
C GLU A 169 -6.99 33.73 -9.31
N LYS A 170 -5.73 33.73 -9.74
CA LYS A 170 -5.31 34.46 -10.94
C LYS A 170 -6.04 33.98 -12.20
N ALA A 171 -6.19 32.67 -12.39
CA ALA A 171 -6.89 32.13 -13.55
C ALA A 171 -8.41 32.45 -13.54
N LEU A 172 -9.01 32.63 -12.37
CA LEU A 172 -10.38 33.14 -12.21
C LEU A 172 -10.47 34.63 -12.54
N GLU A 173 -9.53 35.44 -12.04
CA GLU A 173 -9.44 36.88 -12.34
C GLU A 173 -9.23 37.15 -13.84
N ASP A 174 -8.36 36.36 -14.48
CA ASP A 174 -8.09 36.42 -15.91
C ASP A 174 -9.23 35.84 -16.78
N GLY A 175 -10.27 35.25 -16.16
CA GLY A 175 -11.41 34.65 -16.85
C GLY A 175 -11.09 33.38 -17.65
N VAL A 176 -9.94 32.75 -17.37
CA VAL A 176 -9.46 31.53 -18.05
C VAL A 176 -10.23 30.29 -17.59
N ILE A 177 -10.67 30.31 -16.33
CA ILE A 177 -11.55 29.32 -15.72
C ILE A 177 -12.75 30.02 -15.09
N ASP A 178 -13.83 29.28 -14.89
CA ASP A 178 -15.13 29.81 -14.48
C ASP A 178 -15.72 29.08 -13.28
N TRP A 179 -14.88 28.60 -12.38
CA TRP A 179 -15.29 27.85 -11.19
C TRP A 179 -16.02 28.73 -10.19
N GLN A 180 -17.07 28.20 -9.57
CA GLN A 180 -17.85 28.88 -8.54
C GLN A 180 -17.16 28.78 -7.16
N ASN A 181 -16.63 27.61 -6.84
CA ASN A 181 -15.90 27.37 -5.60
C ASN A 181 -14.85 26.28 -5.84
N PHE A 182 -13.78 26.31 -5.05
CA PHE A 182 -12.78 25.26 -5.04
C PHE A 182 -12.23 25.02 -3.64
N LYS A 183 -11.82 23.79 -3.36
CA LYS A 183 -11.17 23.40 -2.10
C LYS A 183 -9.94 22.57 -2.41
N ILE A 184 -8.79 23.04 -1.91
CA ILE A 184 -7.50 22.38 -2.11
C ILE A 184 -7.20 21.50 -0.90
N HIS A 185 -6.71 20.31 -1.18
CA HIS A 185 -6.25 19.39 -0.16
C HIS A 185 -4.85 18.88 -0.51
N SER A 186 -3.99 18.86 0.50
CA SER A 186 -2.61 18.41 0.39
C SER A 186 -2.43 17.02 0.99
N GLN A 187 -1.55 16.22 0.39
CA GLN A 187 -1.06 14.96 0.97
C GLN A 187 0.40 15.06 1.45
N LEU A 188 0.99 16.26 1.46
CA LEU A 188 2.39 16.47 1.88
C LEU A 188 2.67 15.88 3.26
N GLU A 189 1.90 16.23 4.28
CA GLU A 189 2.08 15.71 5.65
C GLU A 189 1.99 14.17 5.70
N THR A 190 1.11 13.57 4.89
CA THR A 190 0.98 12.11 4.81
C THR A 190 2.22 11.49 4.18
N PHE A 191 2.80 12.13 3.17
CA PHE A 191 4.03 11.66 2.54
C PHE A 191 5.24 11.86 3.43
N GLU A 192 5.39 13.02 4.06
CA GLU A 192 6.45 13.31 5.03
C GLU A 192 6.47 12.26 6.15
N HIS A 193 5.30 11.97 6.72
CA HIS A 193 5.16 10.90 7.72
C HIS A 193 5.71 9.55 7.22
N TYR A 194 5.44 9.18 5.97
CA TYR A 194 5.94 7.92 5.41
C TYR A 194 7.40 7.97 4.93
N GLU A 195 7.93 9.16 4.68
CA GLU A 195 9.33 9.38 4.30
C GLU A 195 10.28 9.32 5.51
N GLU A 196 9.79 9.54 6.72
CA GLU A 196 10.55 9.32 7.98
C GLU A 196 10.99 7.86 8.18
N TYR A 197 10.27 6.89 7.58
CA TYR A 197 10.59 5.49 7.73
C TYR A 197 11.74 5.06 6.82
N GLU A 198 12.60 4.19 7.35
CA GLU A 198 13.70 3.58 6.59
C GLU A 198 13.17 2.81 5.38
N GLU A 199 13.82 3.00 4.24
CA GLU A 199 13.49 2.29 3.01
C GLU A 199 14.13 0.90 2.97
N ILE A 200 13.44 -0.03 2.34
CA ILE A 200 14.03 -1.31 1.94
C ILE A 200 13.63 -1.62 0.50
N ASP A 201 14.65 -1.83 -0.33
CA ASP A 201 14.47 -2.36 -1.67
C ASP A 201 14.58 -3.89 -1.63
N LEU A 202 13.55 -4.56 -2.15
CA LEU A 202 13.52 -6.01 -2.23
C LEU A 202 14.14 -6.53 -3.54
N THR A 203 14.44 -5.69 -4.53
CA THR A 203 15.18 -6.12 -5.74
C THR A 203 16.61 -6.50 -5.40
N ASP A 204 17.19 -5.82 -4.42
CA ASP A 204 18.54 -6.07 -3.92
C ASP A 204 18.60 -7.31 -3.01
N GLN A 205 17.45 -7.77 -2.54
CA GLN A 205 17.34 -8.93 -1.68
C GLN A 205 17.33 -10.22 -2.51
N LYS A 206 18.32 -11.09 -2.28
CA LYS A 206 18.34 -12.40 -2.89
C LYS A 206 17.13 -13.21 -2.41
N MET A 207 16.23 -13.54 -3.33
CA MET A 207 15.06 -14.37 -3.04
C MET A 207 15.49 -15.72 -2.46
N ILE A 208 14.87 -16.10 -1.35
CA ILE A 208 15.19 -17.36 -0.65
C ILE A 208 14.78 -18.55 -1.53
N SER A 209 15.69 -19.51 -1.71
CA SER A 209 15.40 -20.73 -2.47
C SER A 209 14.37 -21.61 -1.76
N TRP A 210 13.76 -22.54 -2.49
CA TRP A 210 12.84 -23.51 -1.90
C TRP A 210 13.48 -24.30 -0.74
N PHE A 211 14.71 -24.78 -0.94
CA PHE A 211 15.42 -25.56 0.07
C PHE A 211 15.75 -24.72 1.30
N ASP A 212 16.25 -23.50 1.09
CA ASP A 212 16.58 -22.59 2.18
C ASP A 212 15.32 -22.25 3.00
N TYR A 213 14.17 -22.02 2.35
CA TYR A 213 12.94 -21.70 3.05
C TYR A 213 12.29 -22.91 3.74
N HIS A 214 12.20 -24.05 3.06
CA HIS A 214 11.46 -25.20 3.58
C HIS A 214 12.25 -26.07 4.55
N ILE A 215 13.59 -26.04 4.47
CA ILE A 215 14.47 -26.88 5.30
C ILE A 215 15.28 -26.00 6.26
N LYS A 216 16.21 -25.19 5.74
CA LYS A 216 17.16 -24.45 6.60
C LYS A 216 16.44 -23.47 7.53
N ALA A 217 15.50 -22.69 7.01
CA ALA A 217 14.77 -21.70 7.78
C ALA A 217 13.85 -22.33 8.84
N ARG A 218 13.33 -23.54 8.62
CA ARG A 218 12.59 -24.27 9.66
C ARG A 218 13.48 -24.70 10.81
N ILE A 219 14.67 -25.23 10.50
CA ILE A 219 15.66 -25.60 11.51
C ILE A 219 16.07 -24.35 12.29
N TYR A 220 16.41 -23.27 11.59
CA TYR A 220 16.76 -21.99 12.21
C TYR A 220 15.64 -21.47 13.13
N THR A 221 14.39 -21.47 12.65
CA THR A 221 13.22 -21.05 13.44
C THR A 221 13.06 -21.90 14.70
N TYR A 222 13.22 -23.21 14.60
CA TYR A 222 13.13 -24.11 15.76
C TYR A 222 14.20 -23.77 16.81
N LEU A 223 15.44 -23.56 16.38
CA LEU A 223 16.55 -23.18 17.26
C LEU A 223 16.29 -21.84 17.93
N LYS A 224 15.86 -20.82 17.18
CA LYS A 224 15.57 -19.49 17.72
C LYS A 224 14.42 -19.51 18.73
N ASN A 225 13.34 -20.23 18.42
CA ASN A 225 12.23 -20.42 19.36
C ASN A 225 12.68 -21.09 20.66
N ARG A 226 13.60 -22.07 20.58
CA ARG A 226 14.16 -22.72 21.77
C ARG A 226 14.98 -21.75 22.61
N GLU A 227 15.78 -20.90 21.98
CA GLU A 227 16.55 -19.85 22.65
C GLU A 227 15.63 -18.84 23.34
N THR A 228 14.63 -18.29 22.63
CA THR A 228 13.65 -17.34 23.19
C THR A 228 12.88 -17.93 24.36
N ARG A 229 12.49 -19.21 24.31
CA ARG A 229 11.81 -19.89 25.43
C ARG A 229 12.70 -19.96 26.68
N LYS A 230 14.00 -20.24 26.53
CA LYS A 230 14.93 -20.25 27.67
C LYS A 230 14.99 -18.87 28.31
N ILE A 231 15.22 -17.84 27.49
CA ILE A 231 15.29 -16.44 27.93
C ILE A 231 14.01 -16.02 28.68
N ASN A 232 12.83 -16.28 28.11
CA ASN A 232 11.55 -15.93 28.74
C ASN A 232 11.34 -16.66 30.07
N ASN A 233 11.69 -17.95 30.13
CA ASN A 233 11.62 -18.71 31.39
C ASN A 233 12.54 -18.15 32.46
N ASP A 234 13.74 -17.69 32.08
CA ASP A 234 14.68 -17.07 33.02
C ASP A 234 14.16 -15.71 33.52
N TYR A 235 13.53 -14.90 32.67
CA TYR A 235 12.85 -13.67 33.08
C TYR A 235 11.70 -13.94 34.05
N ILE A 236 10.83 -14.92 33.75
CA ILE A 236 9.70 -15.29 34.63
C ILE A 236 10.19 -15.77 36.00
N LYS A 237 11.32 -16.51 36.05
CA LYS A 237 11.92 -16.94 37.31
C LYS A 237 12.47 -15.77 38.11
N LYS A 238 13.05 -14.77 37.44
CA LYS A 238 13.57 -13.55 38.09
C LYS A 238 12.46 -12.62 38.58
N SER A 239 11.34 -12.52 37.86
CA SER A 239 10.20 -11.66 38.26
C SER A 239 9.35 -12.24 39.40
N LYS A 240 9.52 -13.51 39.74
CA LYS A 240 8.84 -14.20 40.85
C LYS A 240 9.69 -14.23 42.14
N LYS A 241 10.92 -13.73 42.10
CA LYS A 241 11.76 -13.45 43.27
C LYS A 241 11.63 -11.98 43.63
#